data_AF-A0A2V5M8Y8-F1
#
_entry.id   AF-A0A2V5M8Y8-F1
#
_cell.length_a   1.000
_cell.length_b   1.000
_cell.length_c   1.000
_cell.angle_alpha   90.00
_cell.angle_beta   90.00
_cell.angle_gamma   90.00
#
_symmetry.space_group_name_H-M   'P 1'
#
loop_
_entity.id
_entity.type
_entity.pdbx_description
1 polymer ?
#
loop_
_entity_poly.entity_id
_entity_poly.type
_entity_poly.pdbx_seq_one_letter_code
_entity_poly.pdbx_strand_id
1 'polypeptide(L)'
;MRFNWSGQNVLLRETMPERVRAMEQMLELTEEDAVTPELLDSQVQKAQEQLLQLRRQQEQIEKQKRELEELSRRQEELERGRAEMTDKLTRSLVVLEREAYETQKKLEQLRATRESFGQHLEILEGIDPKGWNSSDLHRELSRALSTVDDARAEFSQQRSRLQAITTQDSEDVLPEAAPEMARAGGDRSFGQWVLIGFALTLPLISVGLVGLLVFWWMAKG
;
A
#
# COMPACT_ATOMS: atom_id res chain seq x y z
N MET A 1 -4.71 32.83 -41.50
CA MET A 1 -4.86 32.96 -42.96
C MET A 1 -6.28 32.58 -43.33
N ARG A 2 -7.09 33.52 -43.83
CA ARG A 2 -8.33 33.23 -44.58
C ARG A 2 -7.96 33.19 -46.05
N PHE A 3 -8.43 32.21 -46.80
CA PHE A 3 -8.65 32.39 -48.24
C PHE A 3 -9.91 31.63 -48.67
N ASN A 4 -10.85 32.44 -49.13
CA ASN A 4 -12.07 32.10 -49.86
C ASN A 4 -11.71 31.83 -51.33
N TRP A 5 -12.39 30.92 -51.99
CA TRP A 5 -12.65 31.02 -53.42
C TRP A 5 -14.00 30.38 -53.77
N SER A 6 -14.99 31.25 -53.89
CA SER A 6 -16.27 31.03 -54.55
C SER A 6 -16.11 31.28 -56.04
N GLY A 7 -16.84 30.52 -56.86
CA GLY A 7 -17.38 31.05 -58.11
C GLY A 7 -16.58 30.74 -59.37
N GLN A 8 -16.99 29.68 -60.06
CA GLN A 8 -17.02 29.72 -61.52
C GLN A 8 -18.24 28.96 -62.02
N ASN A 9 -19.32 29.72 -62.20
CA ASN A 9 -20.52 29.31 -62.90
C ASN A 9 -20.55 30.19 -64.16
N VAL A 10 -20.11 29.64 -65.30
CA VAL A 10 -20.20 30.31 -66.60
C VAL A 10 -20.64 29.28 -67.64
N LEU A 11 -21.93 29.36 -67.94
CA LEU A 11 -22.54 29.35 -69.27
C LEU A 11 -22.04 28.32 -70.29
N LEU A 12 -22.87 27.30 -70.56
CA LEU A 12 -23.18 26.90 -71.95
C LEU A 12 -24.67 26.55 -72.07
N ARG A 13 -25.45 27.57 -72.41
CA ARG A 13 -26.76 27.42 -73.03
C ARG A 13 -26.51 27.17 -74.52
N GLU A 14 -26.15 25.93 -74.87
CA GLU A 14 -26.04 25.47 -76.25
C GLU A 14 -27.14 24.42 -76.53
N THR A 15 -28.09 24.86 -77.37
CA THR A 15 -28.90 24.10 -78.34
C THR A 15 -29.10 22.60 -78.11
N MET A 16 -30.28 22.24 -77.58
CA MET A 16 -30.87 20.91 -77.64
C MET A 16 -31.58 20.71 -78.99
N PRO A 17 -30.91 20.13 -79.99
CA PRO A 17 -31.41 18.88 -80.56
C PRO A 17 -30.32 17.79 -80.70
N GLU A 18 -29.04 18.16 -80.59
CA GLU A 18 -27.93 17.18 -80.68
C GLU A 18 -27.78 16.36 -79.41
N ARG A 19 -28.06 16.91 -78.22
CA ARG A 19 -28.06 16.11 -76.99
C ARG A 19 -29.16 15.07 -76.97
N VAL A 20 -30.33 15.36 -77.57
CA VAL A 20 -31.42 14.39 -77.64
C VAL A 20 -31.09 13.29 -78.63
N ARG A 21 -30.51 13.63 -79.79
CA ARG A 21 -30.03 12.64 -80.76
C ARG A 21 -28.81 11.86 -80.27
N ALA A 22 -27.91 12.47 -79.50
CA ALA A 22 -26.79 11.79 -78.84
C ALA A 22 -27.26 10.95 -77.66
N MET A 23 -28.32 11.36 -76.94
CA MET A 23 -28.95 10.53 -75.92
C MET A 23 -29.75 9.39 -76.56
N GLU A 24 -30.40 9.58 -77.70
CA GLU A 24 -31.06 8.52 -78.50
C GLU A 24 -30.03 7.57 -79.11
N GLN A 25 -28.91 8.08 -79.65
CA GLN A 25 -27.82 7.23 -80.16
C GLN A 25 -27.05 6.54 -79.03
N MET A 26 -26.96 7.13 -77.83
CA MET A 26 -26.47 6.44 -76.65
C MET A 26 -27.49 5.46 -76.08
N LEU A 27 -28.81 5.66 -76.28
CA LEU A 27 -29.85 4.72 -75.88
C LEU A 27 -29.94 3.53 -76.85
N GLU A 28 -29.82 3.77 -78.17
CA GLU A 28 -29.78 2.74 -79.23
C GLU A 28 -28.49 1.91 -79.18
N LEU A 29 -27.36 2.48 -78.75
CA LEU A 29 -26.13 1.71 -78.48
C LEU A 29 -26.13 1.02 -77.10
N THR A 30 -27.11 1.30 -76.23
CA THR A 30 -27.23 0.68 -74.90
C THR A 30 -28.33 -0.39 -74.86
N GLU A 31 -29.31 -0.36 -75.77
CA GLU A 31 -30.39 -1.37 -75.82
C GLU A 31 -29.95 -2.75 -76.33
N GLU A 32 -28.75 -2.88 -76.89
CA GLU A 32 -28.16 -4.16 -77.30
C GLU A 32 -27.00 -4.65 -76.41
N ASP A 33 -26.72 -3.95 -75.29
CA ASP A 33 -26.08 -4.59 -74.14
C ASP A 33 -27.20 -5.14 -73.25
N ALA A 34 -27.88 -6.17 -73.76
CA ALA A 34 -28.59 -7.09 -72.88
C ALA A 34 -27.64 -7.41 -71.74
N VAL A 35 -28.03 -7.06 -70.50
CA VAL A 35 -27.31 -7.40 -69.27
C VAL A 35 -27.01 -8.89 -69.37
N THR A 36 -25.83 -9.20 -69.89
CA THR A 36 -25.52 -10.55 -70.30
C THR A 36 -25.32 -11.26 -68.97
N PRO A 37 -25.86 -12.48 -68.79
CA PRO A 37 -25.70 -13.19 -67.52
C PRO A 37 -24.24 -13.22 -67.04
N GLU A 38 -23.27 -13.20 -67.94
CA GLU A 38 -21.82 -13.05 -67.66
C GLU A 38 -21.41 -11.69 -67.03
N LEU A 39 -21.97 -10.56 -67.48
CA LEU A 39 -21.71 -9.24 -66.89
C LEU A 39 -22.29 -9.12 -65.48
N LEU A 40 -23.48 -9.68 -65.26
CA LEU A 40 -24.11 -9.75 -63.94
C LEU A 40 -23.30 -10.65 -62.99
N ASP A 41 -22.84 -11.80 -63.48
CA ASP A 41 -21.98 -12.71 -62.72
C ASP A 41 -20.64 -12.03 -62.35
N SER A 42 -20.05 -11.26 -63.27
CA SER A 42 -18.84 -10.48 -63.00
C SER A 42 -19.03 -9.40 -61.91
N GLN A 43 -20.20 -8.75 -61.86
CA GLN A 43 -20.51 -7.76 -60.81
C GLN A 43 -20.76 -8.45 -59.47
N VAL A 44 -21.47 -9.58 -59.46
CA VAL A 44 -21.68 -10.40 -58.26
C VAL A 44 -20.33 -10.90 -57.73
N GLN A 45 -19.43 -11.32 -58.61
CA GLN A 45 -18.10 -11.80 -58.24
C GLN A 45 -17.23 -10.67 -57.68
N LYS A 46 -17.23 -9.49 -58.29
CA LYS A 46 -16.58 -8.28 -57.74
C LYS A 46 -17.16 -7.87 -56.39
N ALA A 47 -18.48 -7.89 -56.24
CA ALA A 47 -19.14 -7.56 -54.97
C ALA A 47 -18.81 -8.59 -53.88
N GLN A 48 -18.71 -9.88 -54.23
CA GLN A 48 -18.27 -10.93 -53.31
C GLN A 48 -16.81 -10.75 -52.88
N GLU A 49 -15.90 -10.44 -53.81
CA GLU A 49 -14.50 -10.12 -53.49
C GLU A 49 -14.39 -8.91 -52.57
N GLN A 50 -15.15 -7.83 -52.85
CA GLN A 50 -15.21 -6.65 -52.01
C GLN A 50 -15.74 -6.97 -50.61
N LEU A 51 -16.79 -7.80 -50.50
CA LEU A 51 -17.29 -8.29 -49.21
C LEU A 51 -16.24 -9.06 -48.43
N LEU A 52 -15.45 -9.89 -49.11
CA LEU A 52 -14.39 -10.70 -48.50
C LEU A 52 -13.23 -9.81 -48.03
N GLN A 53 -12.89 -8.78 -48.80
CA GLN A 53 -11.88 -7.78 -48.43
C GLN A 53 -12.33 -6.94 -47.22
N LEU A 54 -13.59 -6.48 -47.22
CA LEU A 54 -14.19 -5.76 -46.09
C LEU A 54 -14.24 -6.64 -44.82
N ARG A 55 -14.60 -7.92 -44.94
CA ARG A 55 -14.56 -8.88 -43.82
C ARG A 55 -13.16 -9.00 -43.22
N ARG A 56 -12.12 -9.13 -44.05
CA ARG A 56 -10.72 -9.17 -43.58
C ARG A 56 -10.30 -7.88 -42.89
N GLN A 57 -10.70 -6.73 -43.44
CA GLN A 57 -10.45 -5.42 -42.81
C GLN A 57 -11.16 -5.29 -41.47
N GLN A 58 -12.42 -5.73 -41.38
CA GLN A 58 -13.19 -5.74 -40.14
C GLN A 58 -12.50 -6.59 -39.07
N GLU A 59 -12.04 -7.79 -39.42
CA GLU A 59 -11.35 -8.69 -38.50
C GLU A 59 -10.02 -8.11 -38.00
N GLN A 60 -9.25 -7.45 -38.87
CA GLN A 60 -8.04 -6.72 -38.48
C GLN A 60 -8.34 -5.56 -37.54
N ILE A 61 -9.37 -4.76 -37.81
CA ILE A 61 -9.80 -3.64 -36.97
C ILE A 61 -10.26 -4.15 -35.61
N GLU A 62 -11.04 -5.24 -35.55
CA GLU A 62 -11.45 -5.85 -34.29
C GLU A 62 -10.25 -6.34 -33.47
N LYS A 63 -9.26 -6.94 -34.12
CA LYS A 63 -8.03 -7.37 -33.44
C LYS A 63 -7.26 -6.18 -32.87
N GLN A 64 -7.05 -5.14 -33.66
CA GLN A 64 -6.40 -3.90 -33.20
C GLN A 64 -7.16 -3.23 -32.06
N LYS A 65 -8.49 -3.23 -32.11
CA LYS A 65 -9.34 -2.71 -31.04
C LYS A 65 -9.14 -3.49 -29.75
N ARG A 66 -9.12 -4.83 -29.80
CA ARG A 66 -8.88 -5.67 -28.62
C ARG A 66 -7.49 -5.42 -28.01
N GLU A 67 -6.47 -5.31 -28.85
CA GLU A 67 -5.10 -5.01 -28.40
C GLU A 67 -5.02 -3.63 -27.72
N LEU A 68 -5.68 -2.60 -28.28
CA LEU A 68 -5.74 -1.27 -27.69
C LEU A 68 -6.53 -1.25 -26.38
N GLU A 69 -7.66 -1.98 -26.29
CA GLU A 69 -8.44 -2.10 -25.06
C GLU A 69 -7.62 -2.78 -23.94
N GLU A 70 -6.84 -3.81 -24.28
CA GLU A 70 -5.97 -4.49 -23.33
C GLU A 70 -4.82 -3.59 -22.86
N LEU A 71 -4.20 -2.84 -23.77
CA LEU A 71 -3.18 -1.84 -23.42
C LEU A 71 -3.76 -0.72 -22.54
N SER A 72 -4.95 -0.23 -22.87
CA SER A 72 -5.66 0.78 -22.07
C SER A 72 -5.93 0.28 -20.66
N ARG A 73 -6.43 -0.95 -20.51
CA ARG A 73 -6.63 -1.58 -19.19
C ARG A 73 -5.32 -1.69 -18.40
N ARG A 74 -4.23 -2.13 -19.04
CA ARG A 74 -2.91 -2.21 -18.39
C ARG A 74 -2.40 -0.84 -17.94
N GLN A 75 -2.63 0.21 -18.73
CA GLN A 75 -2.26 1.57 -18.35
C GLN A 75 -3.07 2.05 -17.15
N GLU A 76 -4.38 1.82 -17.14
CA GLU A 76 -5.25 2.18 -16.01
C GLU A 76 -4.85 1.44 -14.73
N GLU A 77 -4.55 0.14 -14.81
CA GLU A 77 -4.06 -0.65 -13.68
C GLU A 77 -2.71 -0.13 -13.15
N LEU A 78 -1.80 0.22 -14.06
CA LEU A 78 -0.51 0.80 -13.70
C LEU A 78 -0.68 2.16 -13.02
N GLU A 79 -1.50 3.05 -13.57
CA GLU A 79 -1.75 4.38 -13.00
C GLU A 79 -2.41 4.26 -11.62
N ARG A 80 -3.42 3.41 -11.48
CA ARG A 80 -4.08 3.13 -10.20
C ARG A 80 -3.09 2.58 -9.18
N GLY A 81 -2.30 1.57 -9.57
CA GLY A 81 -1.30 0.96 -8.71
C GLY A 81 -0.20 1.94 -8.29
N ARG A 82 0.28 2.78 -9.22
CA ARG A 82 1.25 3.83 -8.93
C ARG A 82 0.69 4.87 -7.95
N ALA A 83 -0.54 5.34 -8.17
CA ALA A 83 -1.17 6.31 -7.28
C ALA A 83 -1.36 5.73 -5.86
N GLU A 84 -1.87 4.50 -5.77
CA GLU A 84 -2.08 3.79 -4.50
C GLU A 84 -0.75 3.59 -3.74
N MET A 85 0.29 3.12 -4.42
CA MET A 85 1.61 2.91 -3.80
C MET A 85 2.28 4.23 -3.42
N THR A 86 2.14 5.28 -4.22
CA THR A 86 2.69 6.59 -3.90
C THR A 86 2.05 7.16 -2.64
N ASP A 87 0.72 7.06 -2.49
CA ASP A 87 0.01 7.50 -1.29
C ASP A 87 0.43 6.68 -0.06
N LYS A 88 0.46 5.35 -0.17
CA LYS A 88 0.93 4.46 0.92
C LYS A 88 2.36 4.79 1.36
N LEU A 89 3.28 4.91 0.41
CA LEU A 89 4.68 5.22 0.70
C LEU A 89 4.83 6.60 1.34
N THR A 90 4.12 7.60 0.83
CA THR A 90 4.15 8.97 1.39
C THR A 90 3.67 8.98 2.85
N ARG A 91 2.56 8.28 3.15
CA ARG A 91 2.07 8.16 4.54
C ARG A 91 3.06 7.43 5.43
N SER A 92 3.63 6.32 4.96
CA SER A 92 4.63 5.56 5.73
C SER A 92 5.89 6.36 6.01
N LEU A 93 6.32 7.21 5.07
CA LEU A 93 7.49 8.07 5.24
C LEU A 93 7.26 9.09 6.37
N VAL A 94 6.08 9.72 6.41
CA VAL A 94 5.72 10.67 7.48
C VAL A 94 5.71 10.00 8.86
N VAL A 95 5.18 8.76 8.95
CA VAL A 95 5.21 7.99 10.19
C VAL A 95 6.66 7.68 10.61
N LEU A 96 7.47 7.20 9.66
CA LEU A 96 8.88 6.88 9.91
C LEU A 96 9.69 8.11 10.36
N GLU A 97 9.46 9.28 9.75
CA GLU A 97 10.10 10.53 10.14
C GLU A 97 9.74 10.93 11.57
N ARG A 98 8.47 10.77 11.96
CA ARG A 98 8.02 11.04 13.33
C ARG A 98 8.65 10.06 14.33
N GLU A 99 8.68 8.77 14.02
CA GLU A 99 9.30 7.75 14.87
C GLU A 99 10.81 7.97 15.01
N ALA A 100 11.49 8.37 13.93
CA ALA A 100 12.91 8.71 13.96
C ALA A 100 13.17 9.91 14.87
N TYR A 101 12.34 10.95 14.78
CA TYR A 101 12.43 12.12 15.65
C TYR A 101 12.21 11.78 17.12
N GLU A 102 11.16 11.02 17.45
CA GLU A 102 10.90 10.61 18.83
C GLU A 102 12.01 9.71 19.38
N THR A 103 12.55 8.79 18.58
CA THR A 103 13.70 7.96 18.94
C THR A 103 14.93 8.81 19.22
N GLN A 104 15.22 9.80 18.37
CA GLN A 104 16.34 10.72 18.57
C GLN A 104 16.19 11.52 19.87
N LYS A 105 14.99 12.08 20.12
CA LYS A 105 14.69 12.81 21.35
C LYS A 105 14.87 11.94 22.60
N LYS A 106 14.43 10.68 22.56
CA LYS A 106 14.65 9.70 23.64
C LYS A 106 16.15 9.45 23.86
N LEU A 107 16.92 9.28 22.78
CA LEU A 107 18.37 9.13 22.87
C LEU A 107 19.05 10.34 23.52
N GLU A 108 18.61 11.56 23.20
CA GLU A 108 19.11 12.78 23.81
C GLU A 108 18.80 12.83 25.33
N GLN A 109 17.59 12.45 25.73
CA GLN A 109 17.20 12.36 27.14
C GLN A 109 18.03 11.30 27.90
N LEU A 110 18.28 10.15 27.29
CA LEU A 110 19.14 9.10 27.86
C LEU A 110 20.59 9.59 28.02
N ARG A 111 21.11 10.33 27.04
CA ARG A 111 22.45 10.94 27.13
C ARG A 111 22.55 11.94 28.26
N ALA A 112 21.58 12.85 28.38
CA ALA A 112 21.53 13.82 29.48
C ALA A 112 21.47 13.12 30.85
N THR A 113 20.69 12.04 30.96
CA THR A 113 20.60 11.24 32.19
C THR A 113 21.93 10.56 32.53
N ARG A 114 22.59 9.96 31.53
CA ARG A 114 23.92 9.36 31.69
C ARG A 114 24.96 10.37 32.15
N GLU A 115 24.95 11.57 31.56
CA GLU A 115 25.88 12.64 31.94
C GLU A 115 25.66 13.07 33.40
N SER A 116 24.41 13.31 33.80
CA SER A 116 24.06 13.63 35.19
C SER A 116 24.54 12.55 36.16
N PHE A 117 24.28 11.27 35.87
CA PHE A 117 24.79 10.17 36.69
C PHE A 117 26.31 10.13 36.77
N GLY A 118 27.01 10.39 35.66
CA GLY A 118 28.46 10.50 35.65
C GLY A 118 28.97 11.61 36.56
N GLN A 119 28.38 12.80 36.50
CA GLN A 119 28.75 13.94 37.36
C GLN A 119 28.53 13.62 38.84
N HIS A 120 27.39 13.05 39.21
CA HIS A 120 27.14 12.66 40.61
C HIS A 120 28.07 11.55 41.09
N LEU A 121 28.41 10.60 40.23
CA LEU A 121 29.37 9.55 40.56
C LEU A 121 30.76 10.12 40.80
N GLU A 122 31.24 11.02 39.94
CA GLU A 122 32.53 11.70 40.10
C GLU A 122 32.61 12.47 41.43
N ILE A 123 31.55 13.20 41.78
CA ILE A 123 31.49 13.93 43.06
C ILE A 123 31.54 12.95 44.25
N LEU A 124 30.85 11.82 44.18
CA LEU A 124 30.85 10.80 45.23
C LEU A 124 32.21 10.10 45.36
N GLU A 125 32.85 9.76 44.24
CA GLU A 125 34.19 9.16 44.20
C GLU A 125 35.27 10.13 44.70
N GLY A 126 35.06 11.44 44.54
CA GLY A 126 35.92 12.49 45.07
C GLY A 126 35.87 12.65 46.59
N ILE A 127 34.95 11.98 47.29
CA ILE A 127 34.90 11.99 48.75
C ILE A 127 36.06 11.13 49.27
N ASP A 128 37.10 11.77 49.83
CA ASP A 128 38.21 11.10 50.51
C ASP A 128 38.21 11.37 52.03
N PRO A 129 37.61 10.47 52.83
CA PRO A 129 37.55 10.62 54.29
C PRO A 129 38.92 10.56 54.97
N LYS A 130 39.96 10.02 54.30
CA LYS A 130 41.29 9.84 54.90
C LYS A 130 42.09 11.14 54.93
N GLY A 131 41.74 12.11 54.07
CA GLY A 131 42.38 13.42 54.01
C GLY A 131 41.81 14.46 54.97
N TRP A 132 40.74 14.15 55.71
CA TRP A 132 40.04 15.13 56.55
C TRP A 132 40.82 15.52 57.81
N ASN A 133 40.84 16.82 58.12
CA ASN A 133 41.41 17.33 59.37
C ASN A 133 40.45 17.07 60.54
N SER A 134 40.98 16.62 61.68
CA SER A 134 40.20 16.37 62.90
C SER A 134 39.47 17.61 63.44
N SER A 135 39.95 18.83 63.15
CA SER A 135 39.26 20.08 63.51
C SER A 135 37.97 20.32 62.73
N ASP A 136 37.92 19.84 61.48
CA ASP A 136 36.83 20.12 60.53
C ASP A 136 36.00 18.87 60.21
N LEU A 137 36.29 17.74 60.88
CA LEU A 137 35.68 16.43 60.63
C LEU A 137 34.16 16.49 60.62
N HIS A 138 33.54 17.16 61.59
CA HIS A 138 32.08 17.26 61.69
C HIS A 138 31.46 18.01 60.51
N ARG A 139 32.16 19.05 60.02
CA ARG A 139 31.74 19.84 58.87
C ARG A 139 31.88 19.04 57.57
N GLU A 140 33.02 18.39 57.37
CA GLU A 140 33.27 17.56 56.18
C GLU A 140 32.35 16.34 56.12
N LEU A 141 32.08 15.70 57.26
CA LEU A 141 31.10 14.62 57.36
C LEU A 141 29.69 15.10 56.96
N SER A 142 29.26 16.24 57.48
CA SER A 142 27.95 16.82 57.14
C SER A 142 27.86 17.16 55.65
N ARG A 143 28.95 17.67 55.06
CA ARG A 143 29.04 17.97 53.63
C ARG A 143 28.96 16.69 52.79
N ALA A 144 29.73 15.67 53.13
CA ALA A 144 29.72 14.39 52.43
C ALA A 144 28.35 13.70 52.50
N LEU A 145 27.69 13.72 53.67
CA LEU A 145 26.33 13.22 53.81
C LEU A 145 25.33 13.98 52.94
N SER A 146 25.41 15.32 52.92
CA SER A 146 24.57 16.14 52.02
C SER A 146 24.80 15.77 50.55
N THR A 147 26.05 15.58 50.13
CA THR A 147 26.38 15.16 48.76
C THR A 147 25.80 13.78 48.41
N VAL A 148 25.80 12.84 49.36
CA VAL A 148 25.17 11.52 49.19
C VAL A 148 23.66 11.64 49.08
N ASP A 149 23.03 12.47 49.90
CA ASP A 149 21.58 12.69 49.87
C ASP A 149 21.15 13.36 48.55
N ASP A 150 21.90 14.36 48.07
CA ASP A 150 21.68 15.01 46.79
C ASP A 150 21.76 14.01 45.63
N ALA A 151 22.80 13.17 45.60
CA ALA A 151 22.95 12.13 44.59
C ALA A 151 21.81 11.09 44.64
N ARG A 152 21.31 10.75 45.84
CA ARG A 152 20.17 9.84 46.03
C ARG A 152 18.87 10.45 45.50
N ALA A 153 18.63 11.73 45.78
CA ALA A 153 17.48 12.45 45.28
C ALA A 153 17.48 12.47 43.74
N GLU A 154 18.60 12.86 43.13
CA GLU A 154 18.72 12.88 41.67
C GLU A 154 18.61 11.50 41.04
N PHE A 155 19.21 10.47 41.63
CA PHE A 155 19.02 9.10 41.15
C PHE A 155 17.54 8.70 41.12
N SER A 156 16.79 8.99 42.20
CA SER A 156 15.38 8.66 42.28
C SER A 156 14.54 9.42 41.23
N GLN A 157 14.88 10.69 40.99
CA GLN A 157 14.22 11.57 40.03
C GLN A 157 14.50 11.16 38.58
N GLN A 158 15.75 10.90 38.22
CA GLN A 158 16.08 10.46 36.86
C GLN A 158 15.56 9.04 36.59
N ARG A 159 15.51 8.18 37.60
CA ARG A 159 14.93 6.83 37.45
C ARG A 159 13.43 6.86 37.14
N SER A 160 12.67 7.77 37.77
CA SER A 160 11.24 7.92 37.44
C SER A 160 11.05 8.45 36.01
N ARG A 161 11.91 9.38 35.56
CA ARG A 161 11.93 9.86 34.17
C ARG A 161 12.24 8.75 33.17
N LEU A 162 13.24 7.91 33.44
CA LEU A 162 13.58 6.75 32.59
C LEU A 162 12.42 5.75 32.48
N GLN A 163 11.70 5.51 33.59
CA GLN A 163 10.50 4.68 33.58
C GLN A 163 9.40 5.30 32.72
N ALA A 164 9.17 6.61 32.80
CA ALA A 164 8.20 7.29 31.96
C ALA A 164 8.54 7.19 30.46
N ILE A 165 9.83 7.31 30.09
CA ILE A 165 10.30 7.14 28.70
C ILE A 165 10.02 5.70 28.20
N THR A 166 10.28 4.70 29.06
CA THR A 166 10.07 3.28 28.73
C THR A 166 8.58 2.94 28.60
N THR A 167 7.72 3.51 29.45
CA THR A 167 6.27 3.31 29.37
C THR A 167 5.70 3.96 28.10
N GLN A 168 6.19 5.14 27.69
CA GLN A 168 5.78 5.77 26.42
C GLN A 168 6.08 4.89 25.20
N ASP A 169 7.21 4.17 25.18
CA ASP A 169 7.50 3.18 24.13
C ASP A 169 6.49 2.03 24.08
N SER A 170 5.86 1.70 25.20
CA SER A 170 4.89 0.60 25.26
C SER A 170 3.49 1.04 24.82
N GLU A 171 3.17 2.33 24.90
CA GLU A 171 1.88 2.90 24.49
C GLU A 171 1.88 3.42 23.03
N ASP A 172 3.01 3.91 22.51
CA ASP A 172 3.10 4.46 21.13
C ASP A 172 3.19 3.39 20.02
N VAL A 173 3.38 2.10 20.36
CA VAL A 173 3.28 0.99 19.39
C VAL A 173 1.80 0.73 19.09
N LEU A 174 1.21 1.58 18.24
CA LEU A 174 -0.12 1.36 17.68
C LEU A 174 -0.17 0.05 16.86
N PRO A 175 -1.32 -0.63 16.83
CA PRO A 175 -1.46 -1.98 16.30
C PRO A 175 -1.39 -1.97 14.78
N GLU A 176 -0.27 -2.40 14.23
CA GLU A 176 -0.15 -2.72 12.80
C GLU A 176 -1.24 -3.71 12.38
N ALA A 177 -1.90 -3.43 11.25
CA ALA A 177 -2.95 -4.25 10.69
C ALA A 177 -2.38 -5.60 10.23
N ALA A 178 -2.43 -6.61 11.11
CA ALA A 178 -2.18 -8.01 10.80
C ALA A 178 -3.34 -8.85 11.38
N PRO A 179 -3.70 -9.97 10.73
CA PRO A 179 -4.96 -10.68 10.98
C PRO A 179 -5.08 -11.13 12.44
N GLU A 180 -6.31 -11.05 12.93
CA GLU A 180 -6.80 -11.10 14.30
C GLU A 180 -6.48 -12.35 15.16
N MET A 181 -5.44 -13.13 14.91
CA MET A 181 -5.24 -14.42 15.61
C MET A 181 -3.94 -14.59 16.41
N ALA A 182 -3.07 -13.59 16.50
CA ALA A 182 -1.88 -13.73 17.34
C ALA A 182 -1.36 -12.39 17.88
N ARG A 183 -2.14 -11.73 18.74
CA ARG A 183 -1.60 -10.73 19.67
C ARG A 183 -1.58 -11.31 21.08
N ALA A 184 -0.56 -12.10 21.35
CA ALA A 184 -0.20 -12.53 22.70
C ALA A 184 1.00 -11.70 23.17
N GLY A 185 0.73 -10.67 23.97
CA GLY A 185 1.76 -9.91 24.68
C GLY A 185 1.34 -8.48 24.94
N GLY A 186 0.82 -8.21 26.14
CA GLY A 186 0.68 -6.83 26.61
C GLY A 186 -0.25 -6.67 27.80
N ASP A 187 -1.42 -7.32 27.77
CA ASP A 187 -2.31 -7.39 28.92
C ASP A 187 -3.09 -8.70 28.82
N ARG A 188 -2.72 -9.70 29.64
CA ARG A 188 -3.47 -10.95 29.66
C ARG A 188 -4.81 -10.66 30.30
N SER A 189 -5.82 -10.43 29.47
CA SER A 189 -7.20 -10.30 29.93
C SER A 189 -7.56 -11.51 30.81
N PHE A 190 -8.43 -11.29 31.81
CA PHE A 190 -8.90 -12.35 32.71
C PHE A 190 -9.36 -13.60 31.95
N GLY A 191 -9.97 -13.44 30.77
CA GLY A 191 -10.37 -14.53 29.90
C GLY A 191 -9.20 -15.40 29.41
N GLN A 192 -8.03 -14.80 29.15
CA GLN A 192 -6.86 -15.53 28.69
C GLN A 192 -6.19 -16.35 29.82
N TRP A 193 -6.26 -15.86 31.06
CA TRP A 193 -5.88 -16.65 32.25
C TRP A 193 -6.81 -17.85 32.47
N VAL A 194 -8.12 -17.68 32.28
CA VAL A 194 -9.10 -18.77 32.33
C VAL A 194 -8.85 -19.81 31.22
N LEU A 195 -8.51 -19.35 30.01
CA LEU A 195 -8.27 -20.22 28.85
C LEU A 195 -6.97 -21.03 29.00
N ILE A 196 -5.93 -20.42 29.58
CA ILE A 196 -4.68 -21.11 29.95
C ILE A 196 -4.94 -22.15 31.05
N GLY A 197 -5.76 -21.82 32.04
CA GLY A 197 -6.20 -22.78 33.06
C GLY A 197 -6.98 -23.96 32.47
N PHE A 198 -7.84 -23.70 31.48
CA PHE A 198 -8.58 -24.75 30.79
C PHE A 198 -7.66 -25.63 29.92
N ALA A 199 -6.74 -25.02 29.17
CA ALA A 199 -5.78 -25.74 28.34
C ALA A 199 -4.86 -26.66 29.16
N LEU A 200 -4.51 -26.29 30.40
CA LEU A 200 -3.68 -27.13 31.28
C LEU A 200 -4.46 -28.30 31.91
N THR A 201 -5.76 -28.13 32.14
CA THR A 201 -6.61 -29.15 32.78
C THR A 201 -7.22 -30.13 31.77
N LEU A 202 -7.32 -29.76 30.49
CA LEU A 202 -7.85 -30.59 29.41
C LEU A 202 -7.10 -31.93 29.22
N PRO A 203 -5.74 -31.98 29.19
CA PRO A 203 -5.02 -33.24 29.11
C PRO A 203 -5.32 -34.15 30.30
N LEU A 204 -5.42 -33.60 31.51
CA LEU A 204 -5.69 -34.36 32.73
C LEU A 204 -7.12 -34.95 32.73
N ILE A 205 -8.12 -34.16 32.31
CA ILE A 205 -9.50 -34.61 32.16
C ILE A 205 -9.59 -35.70 31.08
N SER A 206 -8.88 -35.54 29.95
CA SER A 206 -8.89 -36.52 28.86
C SER A 206 -8.35 -37.87 29.30
N VAL A 207 -7.26 -37.90 30.06
CA VAL A 207 -6.69 -39.13 30.64
C VAL A 207 -7.66 -39.76 31.63
N GLY A 208 -8.30 -38.95 32.48
CA GLY A 208 -9.33 -39.43 33.41
C GLY A 208 -10.53 -40.08 32.70
N LEU A 209 -11.03 -39.46 31.62
CA LEU A 209 -12.16 -39.96 30.84
C LEU A 209 -11.83 -41.26 30.09
N VAL A 210 -10.63 -41.33 29.52
CA VAL A 210 -10.13 -42.56 28.87
C VAL A 210 -9.96 -43.68 29.89
N GLY A 211 -9.39 -43.39 31.06
CA GLY A 211 -9.26 -44.37 32.15
C GLY A 211 -10.61 -44.90 32.62
N LEU A 212 -11.62 -44.02 32.75
CA LEU A 212 -12.97 -44.39 33.16
C LEU A 212 -13.70 -45.23 32.09
N LEU A 213 -13.48 -44.92 30.80
CA LEU A 213 -13.97 -45.74 29.69
C LEU A 213 -13.35 -47.14 29.68
N VAL A 214 -12.03 -47.24 29.87
CA VAL A 214 -11.33 -48.54 29.93
C VAL A 214 -11.81 -49.35 31.15
N PHE A 215 -11.94 -48.70 32.30
CA PHE A 215 -12.47 -49.34 33.51
C PHE A 215 -13.91 -49.84 33.30
N TRP A 216 -14.77 -49.02 32.69
CA TRP A 216 -16.16 -49.41 32.41
C TRP A 216 -16.24 -50.54 31.38
N TRP A 217 -15.35 -50.57 30.40
CA TRP A 217 -15.25 -51.65 29.41
C TRP A 217 -14.77 -52.97 30.06
N MET A 218 -13.77 -52.91 30.94
CA MET A 218 -13.31 -54.05 31.74
C MET A 218 -14.33 -54.53 32.77
N ALA A 219 -15.19 -53.64 33.29
CA ALA A 219 -16.24 -54.00 34.25
C ALA A 219 -17.49 -54.61 33.58
N LYS A 220 -17.63 -54.46 32.25
CA LYS A 220 -18.74 -55.02 31.46
C LYS A 220 -18.37 -56.23 30.60
N GLY A 221 -17.08 -56.47 30.37
CA GLY A 221 -16.56 -57.70 29.75
C GLY A 221 -16.27 -58.75 30.81
#